data_AF-A0AAN3ZP53-F1
#
_entry.id   AF-A0AAN3ZP53-F1
#
_cell.length_a   1.000
_cell.length_b   1.000
_cell.length_c   1.000
_cell.angle_alpha   90.00
_cell.angle_beta   90.00
_cell.angle_gamma   90.00
#
_symmetry.space_group_name_H-M   'P 1'
#
loop_
_entity.id
_entity.type
_entity.pdbx_description
1 polymer ?
#
loop_
_entity_poly.entity_id
_entity_poly.type
_entity_poly.pdbx_seq_one_letter_code
_entity_poly.pdbx_strand_id
1 'polypeptide(L)'
;MNISEQQLSNMMVAVTIALQPLVRVLPVTAVEWADQNYYLPKESSYGEGEWKTLPFQVAIMNCMGNDEIRTVNLIKSARVGYTKMLLGVVGYFIEHKSRNSLLFQPTDSAAEDFMKSHVESTIRDVPCLKALSPWLGRKHRDNTLTLKRFSSGVGFWCLGGAAAKNYREKSVDVVCYDELSSFEPDVEKEGSPTLLGDKRIEGSVWPKSIRGSTPKIKGSCQIEKAANESAHFMRFYVPCPHCGEEQYLKFGDDATSFGLKWEKGKPETVYYLCEHNGCVIRQSELDQTGGRWICDNTGMWTRDGLTFYSVGDEEIPPPRSVTFHIWTAYSPFTTWAQIVYDWLDALKDPNGVKTFVNTTLGETWEEAVGEKLDHQVLMDKVVHYPAAVPVRVVYLTAGIDSQRNRFEMYVWGWAPGEEAFLVDKIIIMGRPDEEETLLRVDAAIN
;
A
#
# COMPACT_ATOMS: atom_id res chain seq x y z
N MET A 1 -67.50 7.35 12.63
CA MET A 1 -66.37 7.76 13.48
C MET A 1 -65.29 8.22 12.53
N ASN A 2 -65.11 9.53 12.35
CA ASN A 2 -64.12 10.06 11.40
C ASN A 2 -62.77 10.10 12.09
N ILE A 3 -61.76 9.50 11.46
CA ILE A 3 -60.37 9.59 11.92
C ILE A 3 -59.92 11.03 11.69
N SER A 4 -59.42 11.70 12.72
CA SER A 4 -58.90 13.06 12.60
C SER A 4 -57.54 13.08 11.88
N GLU A 5 -57.17 14.22 11.30
CA GLU A 5 -55.84 14.39 10.67
C GLU A 5 -54.69 14.10 11.66
N GLN A 6 -54.86 14.47 12.93
CA GLN A 6 -53.89 14.17 13.98
C GLN A 6 -53.74 12.66 14.20
N GLN A 7 -54.85 11.91 14.17
CA GLN A 7 -54.82 10.45 14.31
C GLN A 7 -54.15 9.79 13.10
N LEU A 8 -54.42 10.27 11.88
CA LEU A 8 -53.74 9.82 10.66
C LEU A 8 -52.22 10.10 10.72
N SER A 9 -51.82 11.30 11.14
CA SER A 9 -50.41 11.67 11.30
C SER A 9 -49.69 10.78 12.32
N ASN A 10 -50.31 10.55 13.49
CA ASN A 10 -49.76 9.67 14.51
C ASN A 10 -49.66 8.21 14.02
N MET A 11 -50.65 7.72 13.26
CA MET A 11 -50.59 6.39 12.65
C MET A 11 -49.47 6.28 11.62
N MET A 12 -49.28 7.30 10.76
CA MET A 12 -48.19 7.33 9.78
C MET A 12 -46.82 7.35 10.45
N VAL A 13 -46.64 8.11 11.53
CA VAL A 13 -45.40 8.10 12.32
C VAL A 13 -45.17 6.73 12.95
N ALA A 14 -46.19 6.13 13.57
CA ALA A 14 -46.07 4.81 14.19
C ALA A 14 -45.75 3.72 13.17
N VAL A 15 -46.39 3.73 12.00
CA VAL A 15 -46.10 2.81 10.89
C VAL A 15 -44.69 3.03 10.36
N THR A 16 -44.25 4.29 10.20
CA THR A 16 -42.90 4.60 9.71
C THR A 16 -41.83 4.06 10.68
N ILE A 17 -42.00 4.31 11.98
CA ILE A 17 -41.11 3.78 13.03
C ILE A 17 -41.14 2.24 13.04
N ALA A 18 -42.32 1.62 12.91
CA ALA A 18 -42.46 0.17 12.91
C ALA A 18 -41.85 -0.51 11.67
N LEU A 19 -41.87 0.16 10.52
CA LEU A 19 -41.26 -0.33 9.27
C LEU A 19 -39.77 -0.01 9.15
N GLN A 20 -39.25 0.93 9.95
CA GLN A 20 -37.85 1.34 9.89
C GLN A 20 -36.83 0.19 10.05
N PRO A 21 -37.04 -0.84 10.91
CA PRO A 21 -36.17 -2.02 10.98
C PRO A 21 -36.22 -2.92 9.74
N LEU A 22 -37.26 -2.79 8.91
CA LEU A 22 -37.45 -3.57 7.68
C LEU A 22 -36.84 -2.89 6.46
N VAL A 23 -36.48 -1.61 6.56
CA VAL A 23 -35.77 -0.88 5.51
C VAL A 23 -34.35 -1.44 5.42
N ARG A 24 -34.10 -2.21 4.36
CA ARG A 24 -32.73 -2.61 3.98
C ARG A 24 -32.25 -1.65 2.91
N VAL A 25 -31.20 -0.90 3.22
CA VAL A 25 -30.48 -0.13 2.21
C VAL A 25 -29.87 -1.12 1.22
N LEU A 26 -30.04 -0.88 -0.08
CA LEU A 26 -29.41 -1.70 -1.10
C LEU A 26 -27.89 -1.60 -0.91
N PRO A 27 -27.16 -2.74 -0.91
CA PRO A 27 -25.71 -2.70 -0.78
C PRO A 27 -25.13 -1.90 -1.96
N VAL A 28 -24.33 -0.89 -1.65
CA VAL A 28 -23.57 -0.11 -2.64
C VAL A 28 -22.09 -0.36 -2.41
N THR A 29 -21.31 -0.21 -3.47
CA THR A 29 -19.85 -0.29 -3.42
C THR A 29 -19.26 0.97 -2.78
N ALA A 30 -17.98 0.92 -2.39
CA ALA A 30 -17.32 2.09 -1.82
C ALA A 30 -17.21 3.25 -2.82
N VAL A 31 -17.00 2.93 -4.10
CA VAL A 31 -16.98 3.92 -5.20
C VAL A 31 -18.34 4.54 -5.41
N GLU A 32 -19.40 3.74 -5.54
CA GLU A 32 -20.77 4.25 -5.71
C GLU A 32 -21.18 5.14 -4.54
N TRP A 33 -20.87 4.73 -3.31
CA TRP A 33 -21.16 5.54 -2.13
C TRP A 33 -20.40 6.88 -2.17
N ALA A 34 -19.11 6.85 -2.53
CA ALA A 34 -18.28 8.05 -2.58
C ALA A 34 -18.75 9.01 -3.68
N ASP A 35 -19.02 8.53 -4.88
CA ASP A 35 -19.52 9.37 -5.99
C ASP A 35 -20.92 9.95 -5.72
N GLN A 36 -21.74 9.28 -4.90
CA GLN A 36 -23.08 9.77 -4.53
C GLN A 36 -23.09 10.75 -3.35
N ASN A 37 -22.16 10.59 -2.40
CA ASN A 37 -22.26 11.28 -1.09
C ASN A 37 -21.05 12.14 -0.74
N TYR A 38 -19.86 11.80 -1.24
CA TYR A 38 -18.62 12.40 -0.76
C TYR A 38 -18.39 13.77 -1.40
N TYR A 39 -18.07 14.75 -0.56
CA TYR A 39 -17.81 16.13 -0.98
C TYR A 39 -16.41 16.53 -0.54
N LEU A 40 -15.67 17.19 -1.43
CA LEU A 40 -14.31 17.64 -1.20
C LEU A 40 -14.31 18.98 -0.43
N PRO A 41 -13.87 19.02 0.85
CA PRO A 41 -13.90 20.23 1.66
C PRO A 41 -12.85 21.24 1.20
N LYS A 42 -13.26 22.50 0.99
CA LYS A 42 -12.41 23.59 0.49
C LYS A 42 -11.10 23.78 1.26
N GLU A 43 -11.12 23.61 2.58
CA GLU A 43 -9.94 23.84 3.43
C GLU A 43 -8.90 22.72 3.31
N SER A 44 -9.26 21.59 2.70
CA SER A 44 -8.42 20.40 2.67
C SER A 44 -8.37 19.70 1.31
N SER A 45 -8.86 20.36 0.26
CA SER A 45 -8.74 19.96 -1.15
C SER A 45 -8.40 21.15 -2.03
N TYR A 46 -7.74 20.91 -3.17
CA TYR A 46 -7.43 21.97 -4.15
C TYR A 46 -8.65 22.40 -4.96
N GLY A 47 -9.58 21.48 -5.17
CA GLY A 47 -10.90 21.76 -5.74
C GLY A 47 -11.97 21.44 -4.70
N GLU A 48 -12.86 22.39 -4.47
CA GLU A 48 -14.09 22.16 -3.73
C GLU A 48 -15.14 21.58 -4.70
N GLY A 49 -15.92 20.59 -4.26
CA GLY A 49 -17.01 20.06 -5.07
C GLY A 49 -17.31 18.59 -4.81
N GLU A 50 -18.23 18.05 -5.59
CA GLU A 50 -18.58 16.64 -5.58
C GLU A 50 -17.37 15.78 -5.94
N TRP A 51 -17.18 14.71 -5.18
CA TRP A 51 -16.19 13.70 -5.50
C TRP A 51 -16.53 13.03 -6.83
N LYS A 52 -15.49 12.83 -7.65
CA LYS A 52 -15.56 11.98 -8.83
C LYS A 52 -14.38 11.04 -8.81
N THR A 53 -14.68 9.75 -8.71
CA THR A 53 -13.66 8.71 -8.69
C THR A 53 -12.93 8.69 -10.04
N LEU A 54 -11.60 8.84 -10.01
CA LEU A 54 -10.77 8.72 -11.20
C LEU A 54 -10.63 7.24 -11.60
N PRO A 55 -10.41 6.90 -12.88
CA PRO A 55 -10.37 5.51 -13.34
C PRO A 55 -9.43 4.61 -12.55
N PHE A 56 -8.20 5.04 -12.25
CA PHE A 56 -7.27 4.25 -11.44
C PHE A 56 -7.73 4.07 -9.98
N GLN A 57 -8.54 4.99 -9.45
CA GLN A 57 -9.01 4.97 -8.06
C GLN A 57 -10.13 3.94 -7.83
N VAL A 58 -10.88 3.58 -8.88
CA VAL A 58 -12.05 2.69 -8.79
C VAL A 58 -11.70 1.38 -8.10
N ALA A 59 -10.76 0.60 -8.67
CA ALA A 59 -10.39 -0.69 -8.11
C ALA A 59 -9.75 -0.56 -6.74
N ILE A 60 -8.97 0.49 -6.49
CA ILE A 60 -8.33 0.75 -5.20
C ILE A 60 -9.40 0.91 -4.12
N MET A 61 -10.36 1.83 -4.32
CA MET A 61 -11.40 2.14 -3.34
C MET A 61 -12.34 0.97 -3.10
N ASN A 62 -12.74 0.27 -4.16
CA ASN A 62 -13.56 -0.93 -4.03
C ASN A 62 -12.82 -2.04 -3.30
N CYS A 63 -11.51 -2.25 -3.55
CA CYS A 63 -10.72 -3.20 -2.76
C CYS A 63 -10.65 -2.80 -1.29
N MET A 64 -10.51 -1.50 -0.99
CA MET A 64 -10.54 -1.02 0.40
C MET A 64 -11.89 -1.33 1.05
N GLY A 65 -13.00 -1.19 0.32
CA GLY A 65 -14.36 -1.48 0.80
C GLY A 65 -14.79 -2.95 0.76
N ASN A 66 -14.10 -3.83 0.02
CA ASN A 66 -14.50 -5.24 -0.19
C ASN A 66 -14.20 -6.10 1.04
N ASP A 67 -15.18 -6.82 1.58
CA ASP A 67 -15.01 -7.62 2.81
C ASP A 67 -14.18 -8.92 2.59
N GLU A 68 -14.04 -9.38 1.35
CA GLU A 68 -13.25 -10.58 1.01
C GLU A 68 -11.73 -10.29 0.98
N ILE A 69 -11.36 -9.03 0.74
CA ILE A 69 -9.97 -8.59 0.70
C ILE A 69 -9.58 -8.13 2.09
N ARG A 70 -8.66 -8.80 2.77
CA ARG A 70 -8.25 -8.40 4.13
C ARG A 70 -7.31 -7.20 4.11
N THR A 71 -6.32 -7.20 3.22
CA THR A 71 -5.23 -6.22 3.23
C THR A 71 -5.13 -5.51 1.88
N VAL A 72 -5.08 -4.17 1.92
CA VAL A 72 -4.86 -3.34 0.74
C VAL A 72 -3.68 -2.43 1.00
N ASN A 73 -2.60 -2.63 0.24
CA ASN A 73 -1.42 -1.76 0.25
C ASN A 73 -1.47 -0.82 -0.96
N LEU A 74 -1.12 0.45 -0.77
CA LEU A 74 -0.98 1.42 -1.85
C LEU A 74 0.39 2.10 -1.75
N ILE A 75 1.30 1.70 -2.64
CA ILE A 75 2.50 2.48 -2.90
C ILE A 75 2.10 3.58 -3.89
N LYS A 76 2.25 4.84 -3.48
CA LYS A 76 1.79 5.96 -4.30
C LYS A 76 2.79 7.09 -4.38
N SER A 77 2.73 7.87 -5.45
CA SER A 77 3.36 9.19 -5.48
C SER A 77 2.55 10.20 -4.65
N ALA A 78 3.13 11.36 -4.37
CA ALA A 78 2.41 12.46 -3.75
C ALA A 78 1.28 12.95 -4.66
N ARG A 79 0.23 13.52 -4.06
CA ARG A 79 -0.86 14.20 -4.78
C ARG A 79 -1.65 13.34 -5.79
N VAL A 80 -1.86 12.04 -5.50
CA VAL A 80 -2.78 11.17 -6.28
C VAL A 80 -4.18 11.02 -5.64
N GLY A 81 -4.48 11.83 -4.62
CA GLY A 81 -5.79 11.84 -3.95
C GLY A 81 -5.99 10.79 -2.84
N TYR A 82 -4.93 10.11 -2.39
CA TYR A 82 -5.03 9.02 -1.39
C TYR A 82 -5.81 9.37 -0.13
N THR A 83 -5.49 10.50 0.52
CA THR A 83 -6.19 10.93 1.74
C THR A 83 -7.70 11.04 1.55
N LYS A 84 -8.16 11.47 0.37
CA LYS A 84 -9.59 11.62 0.06
C LYS A 84 -10.24 10.29 -0.30
N MET A 85 -9.54 9.40 -1.00
CA MET A 85 -9.97 8.00 -1.15
C MET A 85 -10.18 7.34 0.21
N LEU A 86 -9.20 7.48 1.12
CA LEU A 86 -9.23 6.87 2.45
C LEU A 86 -10.41 7.37 3.29
N LEU A 87 -10.65 8.69 3.30
CA LEU A 87 -11.77 9.28 4.03
C LEU A 87 -13.14 8.98 3.40
N GLY A 88 -13.22 8.87 2.06
CA GLY A 88 -14.41 8.40 1.37
C GLY A 88 -14.77 6.98 1.79
N VAL A 89 -13.79 6.07 1.79
CA VAL A 89 -14.00 4.68 2.24
C VAL A 89 -14.33 4.61 3.74
N VAL A 90 -13.70 5.43 4.58
CA VAL A 90 -14.06 5.53 6.01
C VAL A 90 -15.49 6.05 6.18
N GLY A 91 -15.93 7.02 5.38
CA GLY A 91 -17.31 7.49 5.36
C GLY A 91 -18.29 6.39 5.01
N TYR A 92 -17.98 5.61 3.96
CA TYR A 92 -18.71 4.41 3.58
C TYR A 92 -18.79 3.37 4.72
N PHE A 93 -17.69 3.17 5.45
CA PHE A 93 -17.68 2.30 6.63
C PHE A 93 -18.55 2.82 7.77
N ILE A 94 -18.56 4.13 8.01
CA ILE A 94 -19.35 4.75 9.09
C ILE A 94 -20.85 4.64 8.80
N GLU A 95 -21.26 5.02 7.59
CA GLU A 95 -22.66 5.20 7.25
C GLU A 95 -23.29 3.93 6.68
N HIS A 96 -22.63 3.28 5.72
CA HIS A 96 -23.21 2.15 5.00
C HIS A 96 -22.94 0.81 5.68
N LYS A 97 -21.68 0.53 6.04
CA LYS A 97 -21.30 -0.78 6.65
C LYS A 97 -21.38 -0.83 8.17
N SER A 98 -21.56 0.32 8.83
CA SER A 98 -21.56 0.46 10.30
C SER A 98 -20.33 -0.20 10.98
N ARG A 99 -19.12 0.16 10.54
CA ARG A 99 -17.85 -0.43 10.98
C ARG A 99 -17.04 0.51 11.85
N ASN A 100 -16.55 0.00 12.98
CA ASN A 100 -15.60 0.73 13.81
C ASN A 100 -14.25 0.80 13.08
N SER A 101 -13.66 2.00 12.98
CA SER A 101 -12.45 2.24 12.19
C SER A 101 -11.39 2.99 13.00
N LEU A 102 -10.13 2.59 12.89
CA LEU A 102 -8.99 3.25 13.52
C LEU A 102 -7.97 3.67 12.47
N LEU A 103 -7.71 4.97 12.36
CA LEU A 103 -6.68 5.53 11.48
C LEU A 103 -5.45 5.90 12.30
N PHE A 104 -4.30 5.42 11.85
CA PHE A 104 -2.99 5.83 12.35
C PHE A 104 -2.34 6.84 11.41
N GLN A 105 -1.85 7.93 12.00
CA GLN A 105 -0.87 8.85 11.41
C GLN A 105 0.50 8.61 12.05
N PRO A 106 1.63 9.06 11.46
CA PRO A 106 2.96 8.76 11.99
C PRO A 106 3.18 9.19 13.44
N THR A 107 2.63 10.34 13.84
CA THR A 107 2.76 10.91 15.19
C THR A 107 1.42 11.36 15.75
N ASP A 108 1.34 11.57 17.07
CA ASP A 108 0.12 12.09 17.72
C ASP A 108 -0.24 13.50 17.19
N SER A 109 0.76 14.34 16.95
CA SER A 109 0.53 15.68 16.36
C SER A 109 -0.05 15.59 14.96
N ALA A 110 0.49 14.70 14.11
CA ALA A 110 -0.05 14.47 12.77
C ALA A 110 -1.49 13.92 12.82
N ALA A 111 -1.80 13.06 13.80
CA ALA A 111 -3.15 12.54 14.01
C ALA A 111 -4.15 13.64 14.40
N GLU A 112 -3.76 14.53 15.31
CA GLU A 112 -4.59 15.68 15.70
C GLU A 112 -4.83 16.64 14.55
N ASP A 113 -3.78 16.98 13.80
CA ASP A 113 -3.86 17.87 12.64
C ASP A 113 -4.73 17.25 11.55
N PHE A 114 -4.61 15.95 11.32
CA PHE A 114 -5.47 15.21 10.40
C PHE A 114 -6.93 15.24 10.83
N MET A 115 -7.21 15.03 12.12
CA MET A 115 -8.56 15.10 12.65
C MET A 115 -9.21 16.48 12.41
N LYS A 116 -8.50 17.56 12.76
CA LYS A 116 -8.99 18.94 12.63
C LYS A 116 -9.16 19.33 11.16
N SER A 117 -8.17 19.02 10.33
CA SER A 117 -8.08 19.57 8.96
C SER A 117 -8.88 18.76 7.96
N HIS A 118 -8.87 17.43 8.09
CA HIS A 118 -9.47 16.54 7.10
C HIS A 118 -10.74 15.85 7.59
N VAL A 119 -10.75 15.32 8.81
CA VAL A 119 -11.89 14.52 9.30
C VAL A 119 -13.07 15.41 9.65
N GLU A 120 -12.86 16.45 10.45
CA GLU A 120 -13.93 17.35 10.87
C GLU A 120 -14.55 18.11 9.69
N SER A 121 -13.74 18.53 8.71
CA SER A 121 -14.21 19.15 7.48
C SER A 121 -15.03 18.17 6.63
N THR A 122 -14.58 16.91 6.51
CA THR A 122 -15.34 15.84 5.83
C THR A 122 -16.69 15.57 6.51
N ILE A 123 -16.73 15.44 7.84
CA ILE A 123 -17.98 15.23 8.59
C ILE A 123 -18.93 16.40 8.42
N ARG A 124 -18.42 17.64 8.35
CA ARG A 124 -19.23 18.85 8.19
C ARG A 124 -19.88 18.93 6.81
N ASP A 125 -19.15 18.52 5.76
CA ASP A 125 -19.53 18.77 4.36
C ASP A 125 -20.22 17.58 3.69
N VAL A 126 -20.02 16.35 4.20
CA VAL A 126 -20.73 15.16 3.74
C VAL A 126 -22.08 15.03 4.47
N PRO A 127 -23.24 15.23 3.81
CA PRO A 127 -24.53 15.39 4.48
C PRO A 127 -24.94 14.20 5.36
N CYS A 128 -24.71 12.97 4.89
CA CYS A 128 -25.06 11.76 5.64
C CYS A 128 -24.20 11.59 6.90
N LEU A 129 -22.89 11.90 6.84
CA LEU A 129 -22.03 11.91 8.02
C LEU A 129 -22.41 13.01 9.00
N LYS A 130 -22.74 14.20 8.50
CA LYS A 130 -23.23 15.32 9.32
C LYS A 130 -24.50 14.94 10.08
N ALA A 131 -25.45 14.27 9.43
CA ALA A 131 -26.67 13.79 10.05
C ALA A 131 -26.40 12.78 11.18
N LEU A 132 -25.33 11.99 11.05
CA LEU A 132 -24.85 11.06 12.08
C LEU A 132 -24.00 11.72 13.18
N SER A 133 -23.72 13.02 13.08
CA SER A 133 -22.88 13.79 14.01
C SER A 133 -23.65 14.92 14.71
N PRO A 134 -24.65 14.62 15.56
CA PRO A 134 -25.45 15.64 16.25
C PRO A 134 -24.62 16.49 17.22
N TRP A 135 -23.40 16.07 17.54
CA TRP A 135 -22.45 16.78 18.40
C TRP A 135 -21.58 17.81 17.67
N LEU A 136 -21.67 17.90 16.33
CA LEU A 136 -20.83 18.81 15.56
C LEU A 136 -21.06 20.26 16.00
N GLY A 137 -19.97 21.01 16.22
CA GLY A 137 -20.03 22.40 16.71
C GLY A 137 -20.24 22.58 18.22
N ARG A 138 -20.27 21.49 19.01
CA ARG A 138 -20.36 21.57 20.48
C ARG A 138 -19.40 20.61 21.18
N LYS A 139 -19.02 20.95 22.41
CA LYS A 139 -18.25 20.06 23.29
C LYS A 139 -19.13 18.86 23.69
N HIS A 140 -18.67 17.65 23.40
CA HIS A 140 -19.42 16.43 23.66
C HIS A 140 -18.47 15.25 23.89
N ARG A 141 -18.86 14.27 24.71
CA ARG A 141 -18.02 13.09 25.00
C ARG A 141 -17.70 12.25 23.76
N ASP A 142 -18.62 12.26 22.80
CA ASP A 142 -18.53 11.52 21.53
C ASP A 142 -17.80 12.33 20.43
N ASN A 143 -17.30 13.52 20.77
CA ASN A 143 -16.56 14.41 19.90
C ASN A 143 -15.25 14.86 20.56
N THR A 144 -14.18 14.11 20.39
CA THR A 144 -12.84 14.44 20.89
C THR A 144 -11.85 14.54 19.72
N LEU A 145 -10.61 14.97 20.00
CA LEU A 145 -9.55 15.01 18.98
C LEU A 145 -9.11 13.63 18.50
N THR A 146 -9.36 12.58 19.29
CA THR A 146 -8.93 11.21 18.99
C THR A 146 -10.08 10.30 18.59
N LEU A 147 -11.33 10.70 18.84
CA LEU A 147 -12.53 9.89 18.58
C LEU A 147 -13.70 10.75 18.13
N LYS A 148 -14.32 10.34 17.03
CA LYS A 148 -15.68 10.74 16.63
C LYS A 148 -16.59 9.53 16.74
N ARG A 149 -17.55 9.55 17.67
CA ARG A 149 -18.57 8.49 17.81
C ARG A 149 -19.90 8.99 17.28
N PHE A 150 -20.41 8.32 16.25
CA PHE A 150 -21.61 8.70 15.52
C PHE A 150 -22.87 8.24 16.25
N SER A 151 -24.02 8.82 15.91
CA SER A 151 -25.32 8.45 16.51
C SER A 151 -25.72 7.00 16.26
N SER A 152 -25.15 6.35 15.23
CA SER A 152 -25.25 4.91 14.97
C SER A 152 -24.49 4.04 15.99
N GLY A 153 -23.68 4.63 16.87
CA GLY A 153 -22.82 3.94 17.83
C GLY A 153 -21.41 3.62 17.28
N VAL A 154 -21.21 3.75 15.97
CA VAL A 154 -19.93 3.55 15.27
C VAL A 154 -18.91 4.58 15.73
N GLY A 155 -17.69 4.13 16.01
CA GLY A 155 -16.55 4.97 16.37
C GLY A 155 -15.52 5.05 15.24
N PHE A 156 -15.03 6.26 15.00
CA PHE A 156 -13.85 6.53 14.20
C PHE A 156 -12.76 7.13 15.08
N TRP A 157 -11.62 6.44 15.19
CA TRP A 157 -10.46 6.89 15.94
C TRP A 157 -9.37 7.40 14.99
N CYS A 158 -8.66 8.45 15.40
CA CYS A 158 -7.43 8.92 14.75
C CYS A 158 -6.34 9.04 15.82
N LEU A 159 -5.27 8.25 15.71
CA LEU A 159 -4.20 8.16 16.72
C LEU A 159 -2.81 8.23 16.09
N GLY A 160 -1.81 8.63 16.87
CA GLY A 160 -0.41 8.59 16.44
C GLY A 160 0.19 7.19 16.51
N GLY A 161 1.05 6.87 15.55
CA GLY A 161 1.70 5.57 15.42
C GLY A 161 2.98 5.41 16.24
N ALA A 162 3.50 6.50 16.83
CA ALA A 162 4.77 6.49 17.57
C ALA A 162 4.67 5.96 19.01
N ALA A 163 3.47 5.97 19.61
CA ALA A 163 3.28 5.60 21.02
C ALA A 163 2.57 4.23 21.14
N ALA A 164 3.17 3.26 21.84
CA ALA A 164 2.66 1.90 21.96
C ALA A 164 1.29 1.84 22.63
N LYS A 165 1.00 2.76 23.56
CA LYS A 165 -0.32 2.90 24.21
C LYS A 165 -1.48 3.03 23.21
N ASN A 166 -1.23 3.63 22.04
CA ASN A 166 -2.26 3.87 21.03
C ASN A 166 -2.68 2.58 20.29
N TYR A 167 -1.88 1.51 20.39
CA TYR A 167 -2.16 0.21 19.79
C TYR A 167 -2.90 -0.76 20.73
N ARG A 168 -3.37 -0.28 21.89
CA ARG A 168 -4.06 -1.09 22.91
C ARG A 168 -5.53 -0.73 23.03
N GLU A 169 -6.31 -1.64 23.62
CA GLU A 169 -7.68 -1.37 24.09
C GLU A 169 -8.64 -0.76 23.04
N LYS A 170 -8.49 -1.21 21.79
CA LYS A 170 -9.44 -0.94 20.70
C LYS A 170 -9.84 -2.27 20.06
N SER A 171 -11.13 -2.41 19.81
CA SER A 171 -11.71 -3.48 19.01
C SER A 171 -12.43 -2.81 17.87
N VAL A 172 -11.88 -2.96 16.66
CA VAL A 172 -12.35 -2.29 15.45
C VAL A 172 -12.45 -3.31 14.32
N ASP A 173 -13.16 -2.97 13.26
CA ASP A 173 -13.25 -3.81 12.07
C ASP A 173 -12.21 -3.41 11.03
N VAL A 174 -11.84 -2.13 11.01
CA VAL A 174 -10.96 -1.52 10.02
C VAL A 174 -9.80 -0.81 10.72
N VAL A 175 -8.58 -1.04 10.25
CA VAL A 175 -7.40 -0.23 10.59
C VAL A 175 -6.83 0.38 9.32
N CYS A 176 -6.56 1.69 9.37
CA CYS A 176 -5.99 2.47 8.28
C CYS A 176 -4.63 3.02 8.70
N TYR A 177 -3.66 2.97 7.80
CA TYR A 177 -2.34 3.57 7.97
C TYR A 177 -2.09 4.57 6.84
N ASP A 178 -1.97 5.84 7.21
CA ASP A 178 -1.62 6.92 6.29
C ASP A 178 -0.17 7.36 6.56
N GLU A 179 0.56 7.59 5.47
CA GLU A 179 1.99 7.85 5.49
C GLU A 179 2.84 6.79 6.23
N LEU A 180 2.51 5.51 6.01
CA LEU A 180 3.18 4.35 6.63
C LEU A 180 4.72 4.37 6.53
N SER A 181 5.32 4.89 5.45
CA SER A 181 6.78 5.00 5.32
C SER A 181 7.44 5.94 6.34
N SER A 182 6.65 6.73 7.07
CA SER A 182 7.11 7.62 8.13
C SER A 182 6.91 7.05 9.53
N PHE A 183 6.45 5.81 9.65
CA PHE A 183 6.33 5.14 10.94
C PHE A 183 7.68 4.56 11.34
N GLU A 184 7.92 4.56 12.64
CA GLU A 184 9.04 3.82 13.22
C GLU A 184 8.86 2.31 12.97
N PRO A 185 9.94 1.58 12.62
CA PRO A 185 9.88 0.14 12.38
C PRO A 185 9.52 -0.66 13.64
N ASP A 186 9.82 -0.11 14.82
CA ASP A 186 9.61 -0.72 16.12
C ASP A 186 9.04 0.32 17.08
N VAL A 187 7.77 0.16 17.43
CA VAL A 187 7.02 1.11 18.27
C VAL A 187 7.38 0.86 19.74
N GLU A 188 8.19 1.74 20.32
CA GLU A 188 8.63 1.69 21.73
C GLU A 188 9.16 0.29 22.16
N LYS A 189 9.79 -0.46 21.25
CA LYS A 189 10.31 -1.82 21.47
C LYS A 189 9.24 -2.90 21.64
N GLU A 190 8.00 -2.63 21.26
CA GLU A 190 6.88 -3.59 21.30
C GLU A 190 6.65 -4.28 19.94
N GLY A 191 7.31 -3.82 18.88
CA GLY A 191 7.28 -4.44 17.56
C GLY A 191 6.70 -3.55 16.47
N SER A 192 6.39 -4.20 15.34
CA SER A 192 6.00 -3.52 14.11
C SER A 192 4.62 -2.84 14.23
N PRO A 193 4.47 -1.59 13.73
CA PRO A 193 3.21 -0.85 13.81
C PRO A 193 2.04 -1.53 13.07
N THR A 194 2.31 -2.19 11.94
CA THR A 194 1.28 -2.92 11.18
C THR A 194 0.81 -4.16 11.93
N LEU A 195 1.73 -4.90 12.55
CA LEU A 195 1.37 -6.07 13.38
C LEU A 195 0.58 -5.64 14.63
N LEU A 196 1.04 -4.63 15.35
CA LEU A 196 0.39 -4.13 16.56
C LEU A 196 -1.01 -3.57 16.29
N GLY A 197 -1.17 -2.82 15.20
CA GLY A 197 -2.49 -2.27 14.85
C GLY A 197 -3.42 -3.31 14.23
N ASP A 198 -2.94 -4.24 13.41
CA ASP A 198 -3.77 -5.33 12.89
C ASP A 198 -4.22 -6.31 13.98
N LYS A 199 -3.55 -6.36 15.15
CA LYS A 199 -4.10 -7.03 16.34
C LYS A 199 -5.44 -6.45 16.79
N ARG A 200 -5.78 -5.21 16.43
CA ARG A 200 -7.05 -4.55 16.83
C ARG A 200 -8.26 -5.04 16.02
N ILE A 201 -8.03 -5.66 14.87
CA ILE A 201 -9.05 -6.27 14.01
C ILE A 201 -9.14 -7.79 14.19
N GLU A 202 -8.35 -8.37 15.10
CA GLU A 202 -8.53 -9.78 15.49
C GLU A 202 -9.88 -9.96 16.21
N GLY A 203 -10.66 -10.93 15.73
CA GLY A 203 -12.02 -11.18 16.21
C GLY A 203 -13.12 -10.39 15.50
N SER A 204 -12.78 -9.43 14.64
CA SER A 204 -13.78 -8.86 13.71
C SER A 204 -14.23 -9.92 12.71
N VAL A 205 -15.51 -9.90 12.37
CA VAL A 205 -16.09 -10.73 11.31
C VAL A 205 -15.58 -10.31 9.92
N TRP A 206 -15.27 -9.01 9.75
CA TRP A 206 -14.89 -8.41 8.47
C TRP A 206 -13.62 -7.57 8.62
N PRO A 207 -12.48 -8.20 8.97
CA PRO A 207 -11.26 -7.50 9.30
C PRO A 207 -10.63 -6.86 8.07
N LYS A 208 -10.31 -5.57 8.14
CA LYS A 208 -9.71 -4.80 7.05
C LYS A 208 -8.47 -4.03 7.51
N SER A 209 -7.37 -4.15 6.77
CA SER A 209 -6.14 -3.37 6.94
C SER A 209 -5.86 -2.59 5.65
N ILE A 210 -5.93 -1.26 5.70
CA ILE A 210 -5.67 -0.36 4.58
C ILE A 210 -4.38 0.40 4.85
N ARG A 211 -3.40 0.32 3.96
CA ARG A 211 -2.06 0.85 4.17
C ARG A 211 -1.63 1.65 2.95
N GLY A 212 -1.16 2.88 3.12
CA GLY A 212 -0.68 3.66 1.99
C GLY A 212 0.33 4.73 2.38
N SER A 213 1.28 4.97 1.47
CA SER A 213 2.31 5.99 1.69
C SER A 213 3.07 6.29 0.41
N THR A 214 3.74 7.44 0.44
CA THR A 214 4.87 7.69 -0.46
C THR A 214 6.07 6.84 0.00
N PRO A 215 6.70 6.01 -0.84
CA PRO A 215 7.85 5.22 -0.43
C PRO A 215 9.08 6.09 -0.14
N LYS A 216 10.04 5.53 0.61
CA LYS A 216 11.32 6.18 0.98
C LYS A 216 12.51 5.34 0.52
N ILE A 217 13.40 4.97 1.44
CA ILE A 217 14.61 4.20 1.15
C ILE A 217 14.29 2.71 1.05
N LYS A 218 14.78 2.09 -0.02
CA LYS A 218 14.62 0.66 -0.26
C LYS A 218 15.19 -0.16 0.91
N GLY A 219 14.50 -1.21 1.31
CA GLY A 219 14.92 -2.13 2.37
C GLY A 219 14.62 -1.65 3.81
N SER A 220 14.39 -0.35 4.02
CA SER A 220 13.94 0.20 5.32
C SER A 220 12.52 0.79 5.28
N CYS A 221 11.91 0.86 4.09
CA CYS A 221 10.61 1.47 3.88
C CYS A 221 9.47 0.54 4.33
N GLN A 222 8.65 1.01 5.28
CA GLN A 222 7.53 0.21 5.84
C GLN A 222 6.45 -0.14 4.81
N ILE A 223 6.07 0.80 3.91
CA ILE A 223 5.07 0.48 2.87
C ILE A 223 5.61 -0.52 1.86
N GLU A 224 6.91 -0.47 1.53
CA GLU A 224 7.56 -1.46 0.68
C GLU A 224 7.53 -2.84 1.34
N LYS A 225 7.90 -2.93 2.62
CA LYS A 225 7.83 -4.18 3.38
C LYS A 225 6.40 -4.75 3.37
N ALA A 226 5.41 -3.93 3.71
CA ALA A 226 4.00 -4.33 3.71
C ALA A 226 3.50 -4.76 2.32
N ALA A 227 3.97 -4.10 1.27
CA ALA A 227 3.65 -4.43 -0.11
C ALA A 227 4.21 -5.78 -0.55
N ASN A 228 5.45 -6.09 -0.14
CA ASN A 228 6.16 -7.34 -0.45
C ASN A 228 5.60 -8.56 0.31
N GLU A 229 4.83 -8.36 1.37
CA GLU A 229 4.06 -9.43 2.04
C GLU A 229 2.89 -9.93 1.18
N SER A 230 2.47 -9.17 0.16
CA SER A 230 1.39 -9.53 -0.77
C SER A 230 1.94 -10.21 -2.02
N ALA A 231 1.35 -11.34 -2.41
CA ALA A 231 1.69 -12.00 -3.68
C ALA A 231 1.23 -11.19 -4.92
N HIS A 232 0.23 -10.32 -4.73
CA HIS A 232 -0.41 -9.58 -5.81
C HIS A 232 0.06 -8.12 -5.81
N PHE A 233 0.92 -7.78 -6.76
CA PHE A 233 1.42 -6.42 -7.00
C PHE A 233 0.84 -5.89 -8.31
N MET A 234 -0.09 -4.96 -8.22
CA MET A 234 -0.90 -4.47 -9.33
C MET A 234 -0.33 -3.16 -9.88
N ARG A 235 -0.21 -3.06 -11.21
CA ARG A 235 0.04 -1.82 -11.96
C ARG A 235 -1.19 -1.45 -12.78
N PHE A 236 -1.40 -0.15 -12.99
CA PHE A 236 -2.54 0.32 -13.77
C PHE A 236 -2.16 0.43 -15.25
N TYR A 237 -2.68 -0.50 -16.06
CA TYR A 237 -2.49 -0.54 -17.50
C TYR A 237 -3.56 0.27 -18.19
N VAL A 238 -3.17 1.01 -19.22
CA VAL A 238 -4.06 1.81 -20.07
C VAL A 238 -3.78 1.48 -21.54
N PRO A 239 -4.83 1.41 -22.39
CA PRO A 239 -4.65 1.16 -23.82
C PRO A 239 -4.00 2.37 -24.49
N CYS A 240 -3.07 2.12 -25.41
CA CYS A 240 -2.57 3.18 -26.28
C CYS A 240 -3.70 3.70 -27.18
N PRO A 241 -3.93 5.03 -27.27
CA PRO A 241 -5.00 5.58 -28.11
C PRO A 241 -4.78 5.39 -29.63
N HIS A 242 -3.57 4.99 -30.04
CA HIS A 242 -3.21 4.81 -31.45
C HIS A 242 -3.13 3.34 -31.88
N CYS A 243 -2.60 2.45 -31.04
CA CYS A 243 -2.44 1.03 -31.38
C CYS A 243 -3.31 0.08 -30.55
N GLY A 244 -3.98 0.55 -29.50
CA GLY A 244 -4.86 -0.27 -28.64
C GLY A 244 -4.13 -1.14 -27.62
N GLU A 245 -2.84 -1.41 -27.80
CA GLU A 245 -2.05 -2.23 -26.87
C GLU A 245 -1.96 -1.60 -25.48
N GLU A 246 -2.15 -2.42 -24.45
CA GLU A 246 -2.16 -1.99 -23.05
C GLU A 246 -0.74 -1.90 -22.48
N GLN A 247 -0.47 -0.83 -21.73
CA GLN A 247 0.81 -0.62 -21.03
C GLN A 247 0.58 0.18 -19.76
N TYR A 248 1.47 0.04 -18.78
CA TYR A 248 1.53 0.99 -17.68
C TYR A 248 2.57 2.07 -17.98
N LEU A 249 2.30 3.30 -17.57
CA LEU A 249 3.16 4.45 -17.84
C LEU A 249 4.44 4.33 -17.03
N LYS A 250 5.58 4.49 -17.71
CA LYS A 250 6.91 4.57 -17.12
C LYS A 250 7.50 5.95 -17.36
N PHE A 251 8.32 6.45 -16.44
CA PHE A 251 9.01 7.73 -16.65
C PHE A 251 9.92 7.68 -17.88
N GLY A 252 10.72 6.61 -17.99
CA GLY A 252 11.70 6.46 -19.07
C GLY A 252 12.94 7.31 -18.80
N ASP A 253 14.12 6.71 -18.95
CA ASP A 253 15.40 7.39 -18.94
C ASP A 253 15.99 7.47 -20.36
N ASP A 254 17.21 8.01 -20.51
CA ASP A 254 17.91 8.09 -21.79
C ASP A 254 18.20 6.70 -22.39
N ALA A 255 18.25 5.64 -21.57
CA ALA A 255 18.50 4.27 -22.00
C ALA A 255 17.21 3.56 -22.48
N THR A 256 16.05 3.99 -22.00
CA THR A 256 14.76 3.38 -22.31
C THR A 256 14.20 3.95 -23.62
N SER A 257 13.82 3.10 -24.58
CA SER A 257 13.28 3.54 -25.87
C SER A 257 11.83 4.05 -25.82
N PHE A 258 11.14 3.90 -24.69
CA PHE A 258 9.74 4.28 -24.45
C PHE A 258 9.62 5.12 -23.15
N GLY A 259 8.40 5.53 -22.79
CA GLY A 259 8.15 6.38 -21.62
C GLY A 259 8.00 7.86 -21.97
N LEU A 260 8.14 8.76 -21.00
CA LEU A 260 8.13 10.21 -21.26
C LEU A 260 9.39 10.61 -22.03
N LYS A 261 9.20 11.37 -23.12
CA LYS A 261 10.26 11.88 -24.00
C LYS A 261 10.02 13.34 -24.30
N TRP A 262 11.09 14.13 -24.40
CA TRP A 262 11.05 15.56 -24.66
C TRP A 262 12.32 16.01 -25.39
N GLU A 263 12.25 17.14 -26.09
CA GLU A 263 13.43 17.77 -26.67
C GLU A 263 14.31 18.37 -25.57
N LYS A 264 15.64 18.24 -25.74
CA LYS A 264 16.62 18.75 -24.77
C LYS A 264 16.41 20.25 -24.53
N GLY A 265 16.18 20.62 -23.27
CA GLY A 265 15.98 22.01 -22.85
C GLY A 265 14.57 22.56 -23.10
N LYS A 266 13.61 21.73 -23.56
CA LYS A 266 12.22 22.12 -23.84
C LYS A 266 11.20 21.18 -23.20
N PRO A 267 10.98 21.23 -21.88
CA PRO A 267 10.04 20.35 -21.16
C PRO A 267 8.61 20.36 -21.71
N GLU A 268 8.17 21.48 -22.29
CA GLU A 268 6.86 21.67 -22.89
C GLU A 268 6.60 20.78 -24.12
N THR A 269 7.66 20.21 -24.71
CA THR A 269 7.56 19.29 -25.86
C THR A 269 7.27 17.85 -25.45
N VAL A 270 7.08 17.58 -24.16
CA VAL A 270 6.94 16.23 -23.64
C VAL A 270 5.75 15.47 -24.25
N TYR A 271 6.00 14.22 -24.58
CA TYR A 271 5.01 13.23 -24.97
C TYR A 271 5.37 11.88 -24.34
N TYR A 272 4.43 10.95 -24.35
CA TYR A 272 4.68 9.56 -23.95
C TYR A 272 4.87 8.69 -25.19
N LEU A 273 5.94 7.92 -25.24
CA LEU A 273 6.26 7.02 -26.34
C LEU A 273 5.85 5.59 -25.96
N CYS A 274 4.92 4.99 -26.71
CA CYS A 274 4.38 3.66 -26.45
C CYS A 274 5.44 2.56 -26.55
N GLU A 275 5.45 1.62 -25.60
CA GLU A 275 6.44 0.53 -25.55
C GLU A 275 6.26 -0.54 -26.63
N HIS A 276 5.04 -0.68 -27.18
CA HIS A 276 4.72 -1.72 -28.16
C HIS A 276 5.04 -1.31 -29.59
N ASN A 277 4.59 -0.11 -29.98
CA ASN A 277 4.61 0.34 -31.38
C ASN A 277 5.26 1.71 -31.59
N GLY A 278 5.83 2.32 -30.53
CA GLY A 278 6.48 3.63 -30.65
C GLY A 278 5.52 4.77 -31.01
N CYS A 279 4.23 4.61 -30.72
CA CYS A 279 3.24 5.68 -30.93
C CYS A 279 3.52 6.86 -29.99
N VAL A 280 3.47 8.08 -30.53
CA VAL A 280 3.57 9.33 -29.77
C VAL A 280 2.21 9.66 -29.20
N ILE A 281 2.07 9.60 -27.87
CA ILE A 281 0.83 9.89 -27.13
C ILE A 281 1.02 11.23 -26.43
N ARG A 282 0.09 12.18 -26.61
CA ARG A 282 0.03 13.40 -25.82
C ARG A 282 -0.82 13.18 -24.57
N GLN A 283 -0.58 13.96 -23.51
CA GLN A 283 -1.34 13.82 -22.27
C GLN A 283 -2.85 13.99 -22.48
N SER A 284 -3.25 14.89 -23.39
CA SER A 284 -4.67 15.11 -23.74
C SER A 284 -5.32 13.92 -24.45
N GLU A 285 -4.53 13.01 -25.00
CA GLU A 285 -4.99 11.79 -25.69
C GLU A 285 -5.02 10.58 -24.74
N LEU A 286 -4.50 10.72 -23.51
CA LEU A 286 -4.48 9.65 -22.53
C LEU A 286 -5.87 9.42 -21.94
N ASP A 287 -6.61 8.49 -22.53
CA ASP A 287 -7.86 7.97 -21.98
C ASP A 287 -7.59 6.80 -21.03
N GLN A 288 -8.00 6.96 -19.76
CA GLN A 288 -7.85 5.95 -18.72
C GLN A 288 -9.13 5.11 -18.52
N THR A 289 -10.24 5.41 -19.19
CA THR A 289 -11.54 4.74 -18.99
C THR A 289 -11.47 3.25 -19.33
N GLY A 290 -10.69 2.88 -20.35
CA GLY A 290 -10.41 1.50 -20.73
C GLY A 290 -9.32 0.82 -19.90
N GLY A 291 -8.79 1.49 -18.87
CA GLY A 291 -7.69 0.96 -18.06
C GLY A 291 -8.10 -0.22 -17.16
N ARG A 292 -7.12 -1.04 -16.78
CA ARG A 292 -7.28 -2.14 -15.83
C ARG A 292 -6.03 -2.32 -14.98
N TRP A 293 -6.20 -2.90 -13.81
CA TRP A 293 -5.10 -3.28 -12.94
C TRP A 293 -4.64 -4.68 -13.29
N ILE A 294 -3.35 -4.86 -13.59
CA ILE A 294 -2.74 -6.16 -13.89
C ILE A 294 -1.63 -6.43 -12.88
N CYS A 295 -1.58 -7.65 -12.37
CA CYS A 295 -0.59 -8.10 -11.41
C CYS A 295 0.73 -8.45 -12.10
N ASP A 296 1.83 -7.78 -11.75
CA ASP A 296 3.17 -8.04 -12.33
C ASP A 296 3.61 -9.51 -12.11
N ASN A 297 3.33 -10.05 -10.93
CA ASN A 297 3.82 -11.39 -10.53
C ASN A 297 2.98 -12.56 -11.05
N THR A 298 1.68 -12.36 -11.27
CA THR A 298 0.74 -13.46 -11.55
C THR A 298 -0.07 -13.27 -12.83
N GLY A 299 -0.07 -12.07 -13.40
CA GLY A 299 -0.91 -11.67 -14.53
C GLY A 299 -2.42 -11.64 -14.24
N MET A 300 -2.85 -11.90 -12.99
CA MET A 300 -4.23 -11.64 -12.53
C MET A 300 -4.60 -10.19 -12.78
N TRP A 301 -5.85 -9.92 -13.16
CA TRP A 301 -6.30 -8.55 -13.42
C TRP A 301 -7.69 -8.24 -12.87
N THR A 302 -7.97 -6.95 -12.70
CA THR A 302 -9.30 -6.42 -12.33
C THR A 302 -9.51 -5.03 -12.93
N ARG A 303 -10.75 -4.69 -13.27
CA ARG A 303 -11.14 -3.32 -13.69
C ARG A 303 -11.71 -2.51 -12.54
N ASP A 304 -12.44 -3.17 -11.64
CA ASP A 304 -13.32 -2.54 -10.68
C ASP A 304 -12.94 -2.84 -9.21
N GLY A 305 -12.00 -3.76 -8.95
CA GLY A 305 -11.62 -4.19 -7.60
C GLY A 305 -12.68 -5.04 -6.88
N LEU A 306 -13.70 -5.49 -7.63
CA LEU A 306 -14.77 -6.37 -7.15
C LEU A 306 -14.65 -7.73 -7.82
N THR A 307 -14.44 -7.74 -9.13
CA THR A 307 -14.30 -8.93 -9.96
C THR A 307 -12.85 -9.10 -10.38
N PHE A 308 -12.30 -10.30 -10.20
CA PHE A 308 -10.91 -10.63 -10.51
C PHE A 308 -10.87 -11.72 -11.56
N TYR A 309 -9.86 -11.64 -12.43
CA TYR A 309 -9.69 -12.57 -13.55
C TYR A 309 -8.27 -13.10 -13.58
N SER A 310 -8.12 -14.36 -13.98
CA SER A 310 -6.83 -14.96 -14.28
C SER A 310 -6.24 -14.41 -15.58
N VAL A 311 -5.01 -14.82 -15.92
CA VAL A 311 -4.38 -14.52 -17.23
C VAL A 311 -5.22 -15.04 -18.41
N GLY A 312 -5.98 -16.12 -18.19
CA GLY A 312 -6.86 -16.72 -19.20
C GLY A 312 -8.27 -16.14 -19.24
N ASP A 313 -8.50 -14.97 -18.62
CA ASP A 313 -9.80 -14.29 -18.53
C ASP A 313 -10.91 -15.09 -17.82
N GLU A 314 -10.53 -16.07 -16.99
CA GLU A 314 -11.45 -16.79 -16.12
C GLU A 314 -11.64 -16.02 -14.82
N GLU A 315 -12.89 -15.83 -14.39
CA GLU A 315 -13.21 -15.20 -13.11
C GLU A 315 -12.65 -16.05 -11.95
N ILE A 316 -11.93 -15.40 -11.04
CA ILE A 316 -11.32 -16.01 -9.87
C ILE A 316 -11.71 -15.25 -8.59
N PRO A 317 -11.68 -15.92 -7.42
CA PRO A 317 -11.98 -15.26 -6.16
C PRO A 317 -11.06 -14.06 -5.88
N PRO A 318 -11.55 -13.00 -5.21
CA PRO A 318 -10.70 -11.89 -4.79
C PRO A 318 -9.52 -12.34 -3.93
N PRO A 319 -8.34 -11.73 -4.09
CA PRO A 319 -7.18 -12.06 -3.29
C PRO A 319 -7.35 -11.60 -1.83
N ARG A 320 -6.86 -12.40 -0.88
CA ARG A 320 -6.86 -12.00 0.54
C ARG A 320 -6.05 -10.71 0.80
N SER A 321 -5.00 -10.46 0.01
CA SER A 321 -4.15 -9.28 0.11
C SER A 321 -3.79 -8.78 -1.28
N VAL A 322 -3.80 -7.46 -1.48
CA VAL A 322 -3.46 -6.84 -2.76
C VAL A 322 -2.63 -5.58 -2.53
N THR A 323 -1.63 -5.38 -3.38
CA THR A 323 -0.79 -4.19 -3.42
C THR A 323 -1.03 -3.46 -4.73
N PHE A 324 -1.22 -2.15 -4.69
CA PHE A 324 -1.33 -1.28 -5.85
C PHE A 324 -0.13 -0.33 -5.90
N HIS A 325 0.35 -0.04 -7.11
CA HIS A 325 1.26 1.08 -7.38
C HIS A 325 0.64 2.07 -8.37
N ILE A 326 0.66 3.35 -8.01
CA ILE A 326 0.28 4.43 -8.92
C ILE A 326 1.21 5.62 -8.75
N TRP A 327 1.53 6.30 -9.84
CA TRP A 327 2.41 7.45 -9.82
C TRP A 327 1.84 8.65 -10.56
N THR A 328 2.56 9.76 -10.48
CA THR A 328 2.05 11.09 -10.80
C THR A 328 1.61 11.24 -12.26
N ALA A 329 2.15 10.47 -13.21
CA ALA A 329 1.78 10.55 -14.62
C ALA A 329 0.31 10.23 -14.94
N TYR A 330 -0.38 9.50 -14.05
CA TYR A 330 -1.81 9.20 -14.18
C TYR A 330 -2.71 10.27 -13.56
N SER A 331 -2.15 11.16 -12.74
CA SER A 331 -2.91 12.15 -11.99
C SER A 331 -3.28 13.34 -12.87
N PRO A 332 -4.56 13.75 -12.92
CA PRO A 332 -4.96 14.98 -13.61
C PRO A 332 -4.53 16.25 -12.87
N PHE A 333 -3.98 16.12 -11.65
CA PHE A 333 -3.56 17.26 -10.83
C PHE A 333 -2.18 17.83 -11.21
N THR A 334 -1.51 17.23 -12.19
CA THR A 334 -0.26 17.76 -12.76
C THR A 334 -0.18 17.49 -14.26
N THR A 335 0.68 18.24 -14.94
CA THR A 335 0.98 18.00 -16.36
C THR A 335 2.26 17.19 -16.51
N TRP A 336 2.39 16.43 -17.59
CA TRP A 336 3.65 15.76 -17.91
C TRP A 336 4.79 16.77 -18.09
N ALA A 337 4.50 17.98 -18.58
CA ALA A 337 5.50 19.05 -18.69
C ALA A 337 6.03 19.44 -17.30
N GLN A 338 5.14 19.57 -16.31
CA GLN A 338 5.54 19.83 -14.93
C GLN A 338 6.39 18.70 -14.34
N ILE A 339 6.04 17.43 -14.61
CA ILE A 339 6.87 16.28 -14.20
C ILE A 339 8.29 16.40 -14.77
N VAL A 340 8.43 16.81 -16.04
CA VAL A 340 9.75 17.01 -16.64
C VAL A 340 10.48 18.22 -16.05
N TYR A 341 9.79 19.32 -15.75
CA TYR A 341 10.40 20.44 -15.02
C TYR A 341 10.93 19.99 -13.65
N ASP A 342 10.12 19.26 -12.89
CA ASP A 342 10.48 18.74 -11.57
C ASP A 342 11.70 17.80 -11.67
N TRP A 343 11.78 16.98 -12.73
CA TRP A 343 12.94 16.13 -13.00
C TRP A 343 14.21 16.95 -13.28
N LEU A 344 14.13 17.96 -14.15
CA LEU A 344 15.28 18.79 -14.51
C LEU A 344 15.76 19.64 -13.32
N ASP A 345 14.86 20.06 -12.45
CA ASP A 345 15.22 20.74 -11.20
C ASP A 345 15.81 19.76 -10.17
N ALA A 346 15.27 18.55 -10.07
CA ALA A 346 15.82 17.49 -9.24
C ALA A 346 17.26 17.12 -9.59
N LEU A 347 17.65 17.19 -10.87
CA LEU A 347 19.04 16.96 -11.31
C LEU A 347 20.03 18.04 -10.83
N LYS A 348 19.56 19.21 -10.39
CA LYS A 348 20.40 20.32 -9.90
C LYS A 348 20.69 20.23 -8.40
N ASP A 349 19.93 19.42 -7.66
CA ASP A 349 20.03 19.26 -6.21
C ASP A 349 20.64 17.88 -5.88
N PRO A 350 21.69 17.81 -5.01
CA PRO A 350 22.24 16.55 -4.52
C PRO A 350 21.21 15.53 -3.99
N ASN A 351 20.09 15.99 -3.42
CA ASN A 351 19.00 15.13 -2.93
C ASN A 351 17.76 15.14 -3.83
N GLY A 352 17.80 15.88 -4.95
CA GLY A 352 16.64 16.11 -5.78
C GLY A 352 16.15 14.83 -6.45
N VAL A 353 17.05 14.03 -7.01
CA VAL A 353 16.71 12.77 -7.69
C VAL A 353 16.02 11.79 -6.72
N LYS A 354 16.54 11.64 -5.50
CA LYS A 354 15.90 10.84 -4.44
C LYS A 354 14.48 11.32 -4.16
N THR A 355 14.31 12.63 -4.01
CA THR A 355 13.00 13.24 -3.78
C THR A 355 12.06 12.95 -4.95
N PHE A 356 12.49 13.16 -6.19
CA PHE A 356 11.69 12.89 -7.39
C PHE A 356 11.26 11.42 -7.49
N VAL A 357 12.17 10.47 -7.29
CA VAL A 357 11.84 9.03 -7.34
C VAL A 357 10.80 8.67 -6.28
N ASN A 358 11.00 9.13 -5.04
CA ASN A 358 10.07 8.85 -3.96
C ASN A 358 8.71 9.53 -4.16
N THR A 359 8.69 10.85 -4.41
CA THR A 359 7.46 11.64 -4.37
C THR A 359 6.73 11.75 -5.70
N THR A 360 7.41 11.58 -6.83
CA THR A 360 6.82 11.72 -8.17
C THR A 360 6.61 10.36 -8.81
N LEU A 361 7.63 9.49 -8.79
CA LEU A 361 7.49 8.11 -9.31
C LEU A 361 6.78 7.19 -8.32
N GLY A 362 6.73 7.55 -7.03
CA GLY A 362 6.18 6.66 -6.02
C GLY A 362 6.98 5.37 -5.94
N GLU A 363 8.31 5.45 -6.08
CA GLU A 363 9.22 4.30 -6.05
C GLU A 363 10.22 4.44 -4.92
N THR A 364 10.69 3.33 -4.36
CA THR A 364 11.73 3.36 -3.34
C THR A 364 13.07 3.78 -3.93
N TRP A 365 13.80 4.59 -3.20
CA TRP A 365 15.14 5.02 -3.58
C TRP A 365 16.15 3.99 -3.09
N GLU A 366 16.91 3.43 -4.03
CA GLU A 366 18.14 2.72 -3.70
C GLU A 366 19.22 3.75 -3.46
N GLU A 367 19.69 3.87 -2.22
CA GLU A 367 20.92 4.60 -1.99
C GLU A 367 22.02 3.94 -2.81
N ALA A 368 22.82 4.75 -3.50
CA ALA A 368 24.02 4.26 -4.13
C ALA A 368 24.87 3.67 -3.00
N VAL A 369 24.79 2.37 -2.82
CA VAL A 369 25.69 1.63 -1.95
C VAL A 369 27.07 2.04 -2.42
N GLY A 370 27.84 2.68 -1.54
CA GLY A 370 29.25 2.95 -1.79
C GLY A 370 29.86 1.65 -2.28
N GLU A 371 30.27 1.65 -3.55
CA GLU A 371 30.70 0.49 -4.32
C GLU A 371 29.66 -0.65 -4.42
N LYS A 372 28.88 -0.64 -5.51
CA LYS A 372 28.62 -1.93 -6.18
C LYS A 372 30.00 -2.49 -6.51
N LEU A 373 30.41 -3.56 -5.82
CA LEU A 373 31.60 -4.32 -6.16
C LEU A 373 31.51 -4.65 -7.65
N ASP A 374 32.43 -4.07 -8.42
CA ASP A 374 32.54 -4.33 -9.84
C ASP A 374 32.65 -5.84 -10.04
N HIS A 375 31.92 -6.38 -11.01
CA HIS A 375 32.02 -7.79 -11.39
C HIS A 375 33.48 -8.21 -11.63
N GLN A 376 34.34 -7.29 -12.10
CA GLN A 376 35.77 -7.50 -12.21
C GLN A 376 36.44 -7.78 -10.84
N VAL A 377 36.10 -7.01 -9.80
CA VAL A 377 36.67 -7.20 -8.44
C VAL A 377 36.21 -8.52 -7.82
N LEU A 378 34.99 -8.98 -8.13
CA LEU A 378 34.53 -10.31 -7.72
C LEU A 378 35.27 -11.42 -8.48
N MET A 379 35.51 -11.24 -9.79
CA MET A 379 36.30 -12.16 -10.60
C MET A 379 37.75 -12.24 -10.14
N ASP A 380 38.34 -11.12 -9.72
CA ASP A 380 39.70 -11.07 -9.15
C ASP A 380 39.81 -11.80 -7.81
N LYS A 381 38.69 -12.05 -7.13
CA LYS A 381 38.60 -12.85 -5.90
C LYS A 381 38.23 -14.31 -6.16
N VAL A 382 38.08 -14.72 -7.42
CA VAL A 382 37.87 -16.13 -7.74
C VAL A 382 39.15 -16.90 -7.45
N VAL A 383 39.06 -17.79 -6.47
CA VAL A 383 40.12 -18.74 -6.14
C VAL A 383 39.67 -20.12 -6.60
N HIS A 384 40.56 -20.84 -7.29
CA HIS A 384 40.33 -22.24 -7.61
C HIS A 384 40.51 -23.08 -6.34
N TYR A 385 39.41 -23.62 -5.83
CA TYR A 385 39.43 -24.62 -4.78
C TYR A 385 39.70 -26.01 -5.39
N PRO A 386 40.61 -26.81 -4.82
CA PRO A 386 40.89 -28.17 -5.31
C PRO A 386 39.78 -29.18 -4.98
N ALA A 387 38.75 -28.78 -4.22
CA ALA A 387 37.65 -29.63 -3.82
C ALA A 387 36.78 -30.03 -5.02
N ALA A 388 36.43 -31.32 -5.12
CA ALA A 388 35.50 -31.81 -6.13
C ALA A 388 34.07 -31.40 -5.75
N VAL A 389 33.50 -30.45 -6.49
CA VAL A 389 32.13 -29.99 -6.30
C VAL A 389 31.32 -30.28 -7.58
N PRO A 390 30.09 -30.82 -7.49
CA PRO A 390 29.26 -31.03 -8.67
C PRO A 390 29.02 -29.73 -9.46
N VAL A 391 29.11 -29.80 -10.79
CA VAL A 391 28.99 -28.63 -11.70
C VAL A 391 27.71 -27.81 -11.52
N ARG A 392 26.61 -28.42 -11.04
CA ARG A 392 25.32 -27.75 -10.84
C ARG A 392 25.24 -26.93 -9.55
N VAL A 393 26.21 -27.08 -8.64
CA VAL A 393 26.25 -26.34 -7.37
C VAL A 393 26.64 -24.89 -7.64
N VAL A 394 25.87 -23.96 -7.10
CA VAL A 394 26.04 -22.51 -7.29
C VAL A 394 26.61 -21.81 -6.05
N TYR A 395 26.42 -22.39 -4.85
CA TYR A 395 27.07 -21.92 -3.63
C TYR A 395 27.26 -23.06 -2.62
N LEU A 396 28.23 -22.89 -1.72
CA LEU A 396 28.53 -23.81 -0.63
C LEU A 396 28.15 -23.17 0.71
N THR A 397 27.70 -23.99 1.65
CA THR A 397 27.53 -23.62 3.05
C THR A 397 28.27 -24.62 3.93
N ALA A 398 29.04 -24.14 4.90
CA ALA A 398 29.66 -24.98 5.92
C ALA A 398 28.99 -24.74 7.27
N GLY A 399 28.76 -25.81 8.02
CA GLY A 399 28.21 -25.76 9.37
C GLY A 399 28.92 -26.76 10.28
N ILE A 400 29.08 -26.39 11.55
CA ILE A 400 29.66 -27.25 12.58
C ILE A 400 28.60 -27.50 13.64
N ASP A 401 28.32 -28.77 13.89
CA ASP A 401 27.43 -29.21 14.96
C ASP A 401 28.25 -29.79 16.13
N SER A 402 27.91 -29.37 17.34
CA SER A 402 28.63 -29.76 18.56
C SER A 402 27.88 -30.87 19.28
N GLN A 403 28.57 -31.96 19.57
CA GLN A 403 28.03 -33.13 20.26
C GLN A 403 28.84 -33.40 21.53
N ARG A 404 28.30 -34.18 22.46
CA ARG A 404 28.93 -34.40 23.79
C ARG A 404 30.39 -34.90 23.72
N ASN A 405 30.78 -35.57 22.65
CA ASN A 405 32.11 -36.19 22.49
C ASN A 405 32.79 -35.91 21.15
N ARG A 406 32.26 -34.96 20.34
CA ARG A 406 32.81 -34.63 19.02
C ARG A 406 32.22 -33.34 18.45
N PHE A 407 32.87 -32.80 17.43
CA PHE A 407 32.29 -31.88 16.47
C PHE A 407 32.10 -32.56 15.12
N GLU A 408 30.98 -32.27 14.45
CA GLU A 408 30.72 -32.71 13.09
C GLU A 408 30.61 -31.49 12.17
N MET A 409 31.54 -31.38 11.22
CA MET A 409 31.57 -30.33 10.23
C MET A 409 31.03 -30.87 8.91
N TYR A 410 30.10 -30.15 8.31
CA TYR A 410 29.47 -30.50 7.06
C TYR A 410 29.60 -29.34 6.08
N VAL A 411 30.05 -29.65 4.86
CA VAL A 411 29.99 -28.71 3.73
C VAL A 411 28.92 -29.21 2.77
N TRP A 412 27.90 -28.38 2.55
CA TRP A 412 26.80 -28.64 1.64
C TRP A 412 26.93 -27.74 0.41
N GLY A 413 26.72 -28.32 -0.76
CA GLY A 413 26.57 -27.60 -2.02
C GLY A 413 25.11 -27.52 -2.44
N TRP A 414 24.68 -26.35 -2.86
CA TRP A 414 23.30 -26.08 -3.23
C TRP A 414 23.18 -25.82 -4.73
N ALA A 415 22.20 -26.48 -5.36
CA ALA A 415 21.86 -26.33 -6.76
C ALA A 415 20.42 -25.77 -6.91
N PRO A 416 20.03 -25.31 -8.11
CA PRO A 416 18.67 -24.81 -8.36
C PRO A 416 17.58 -25.81 -7.96
N GLY A 417 16.51 -25.30 -7.34
CA GLY A 417 15.41 -26.12 -6.83
C GLY A 417 15.63 -26.72 -5.44
N GLU A 418 16.49 -26.09 -4.62
CA GLU A 418 16.83 -26.52 -3.25
C GLU A 418 17.48 -27.91 -3.17
N GLU A 419 18.04 -28.38 -4.28
CA GLU A 419 18.78 -29.64 -4.35
C GLU A 419 20.12 -29.49 -3.64
N ALA A 420 20.41 -30.36 -2.67
CA ALA A 420 21.59 -30.30 -1.83
C ALA A 420 22.50 -31.51 -2.02
N PHE A 421 23.81 -31.25 -2.09
CA PHE A 421 24.87 -32.25 -2.22
C PHE A 421 25.79 -32.16 -1.01
N LEU A 422 26.04 -33.29 -0.33
CA LEU A 422 27.08 -33.32 0.68
C LEU A 422 28.45 -33.31 -0.01
N VAL A 423 29.21 -32.24 0.18
CA VAL A 423 30.50 -32.00 -0.48
C VAL A 423 31.65 -32.53 0.38
N ASP A 424 31.61 -32.26 1.68
CA ASP A 424 32.63 -32.75 2.60
C ASP A 424 32.06 -32.97 4.01
N LYS A 425 32.69 -33.86 4.75
CA LYS A 425 32.34 -34.21 6.12
C LYS A 425 33.60 -34.49 6.94
N ILE A 426 33.77 -33.72 8.01
CA ILE A 426 34.88 -33.88 8.95
C ILE A 426 34.30 -34.15 10.34
N ILE A 427 34.77 -35.20 11.01
CA ILE A 427 34.41 -35.50 12.40
C ILE A 427 35.66 -35.35 13.27
N ILE A 428 35.57 -34.48 14.27
CA ILE A 428 36.65 -34.23 15.23
C ILE A 428 36.22 -34.78 16.59
N MET A 429 36.79 -35.92 16.96
CA MET A 429 36.54 -36.54 18.27
C MET A 429 37.23 -35.75 19.39
N GLY A 430 36.50 -35.53 20.49
CA GLY A 430 36.97 -34.79 21.66
C GLY A 430 35.81 -34.04 22.33
N ARG A 431 35.96 -33.67 23.60
CA ARG A 431 34.87 -32.93 24.27
C ARG A 431 34.86 -31.47 23.81
N PRO A 432 33.68 -30.86 23.61
CA PRO A 432 33.59 -29.45 23.17
C PRO A 432 34.21 -28.42 24.12
N ASP A 433 34.42 -28.78 25.38
CA ASP A 433 35.02 -27.94 26.42
C ASP A 433 36.54 -28.14 26.59
N GLU A 434 37.16 -29.01 25.79
CA GLU A 434 38.61 -29.24 25.79
C GLU A 434 39.32 -28.34 24.77
N GLU A 435 40.28 -27.54 25.23
CA GLU A 435 41.06 -26.60 24.40
C GLU A 435 41.79 -27.31 23.24
N GLU A 436 42.34 -28.50 23.48
CA GLU A 436 42.99 -29.31 22.43
C GLU A 436 42.01 -29.73 21.32
N THR A 437 40.74 -29.97 21.67
CA THR A 437 39.69 -30.29 20.69
C THR A 437 39.35 -29.07 19.85
N LEU A 438 39.25 -27.89 20.47
CA LEU A 438 38.99 -26.63 19.76
C LEU A 438 40.11 -26.26 18.80
N LEU A 439 41.38 -26.44 19.18
CA LEU A 439 42.52 -26.20 18.29
C LEU A 439 42.49 -27.09 17.03
N ARG A 440 41.99 -28.33 17.16
CA ARG A 440 41.80 -29.23 16.02
C ARG A 440 40.63 -28.81 15.13
N VAL A 441 39.59 -28.19 15.71
CA VAL A 441 38.49 -27.58 14.95
C VAL A 441 38.99 -26.37 14.17
N ASP A 442 39.77 -25.48 14.80
CA ASP A 442 40.36 -24.32 14.13
C ASP A 442 41.28 -24.74 12.98
N ALA A 443 42.07 -25.80 13.16
CA ALA A 443 42.91 -26.35 12.11
C ALA A 443 42.14 -27.01 10.95
N ALA A 444 40.85 -27.34 11.14
CA ALA A 444 40.00 -27.90 10.10
C ALA A 444 39.18 -26.82 9.35
N ILE A 445 39.03 -25.63 9.94
CA ILE A 445 38.36 -24.48 9.33
C ILE A 445 39.33 -23.68 8.45
N ASN A 446 40.60 -23.59 8.86
CA ASN A 446 41.67 -22.88 8.15
C ASN A 446 42.41 -23.81 7.18
#